data_AF-A0A7S1ZTV3-F1
#
_entry.id   AF-A0A7S1ZTV3-F1
#
_cell.length_a   1.000
_cell.length_b   1.000
_cell.length_c   1.000
_cell.angle_alpha   90.00
_cell.angle_beta   90.00
_cell.angle_gamma   90.00
#
_symmetry.space_group_name_H-M   'P 1'
#
loop_
_entity.id
_entity.type
_entity.pdbx_description
1 polymer ?
#
loop_
_entity_poly.entity_id
_entity_poly.type
_entity_poly.pdbx_seq_one_letter_code
_entity_poly.pdbx_strand_id
1 'polypeptide(L)'
;AGIRVLMITGDARDTAVAIARDVNIFPPPVVDANGYIVEEEDGTEIKAYEGREFFVKPESEQLELLKSGNMVFCRAEPSDKQKLVRMLQSLGEIPAMTGDGVNDAPALQQ
;
A
#
# COMPACT_ATOMS: atom_id res chain seq x y z
N ALA A 1 17.28 -2.90 8.17
CA ALA A 1 16.34 -4.02 8.37
C ALA A 1 15.50 -4.14 7.10
N GLY A 2 15.36 -5.34 6.52
CA GLY A 2 14.71 -5.54 5.22
C GLY A 2 13.19 -5.71 5.31
N ILE A 3 12.50 -4.84 6.06
CA ILE A 3 11.04 -4.88 6.21
C ILE A 3 10.42 -4.01 5.13
N ARG A 4 9.48 -4.59 4.37
CA ARG A 4 8.71 -3.89 3.35
C ARG A 4 7.38 -3.42 3.92
N VAL A 5 6.99 -2.19 3.63
CA VAL A 5 5.78 -1.59 4.19
C VAL A 5 4.74 -1.41 3.09
N LEU A 6 3.55 -1.94 3.33
CA LEU A 6 2.37 -1.72 2.50
C LEU A 6 1.33 -0.98 3.34
N MET A 7 0.70 0.04 2.76
CA MET A 7 -0.40 0.78 3.37
C MET A 7 -1.72 0.35 2.73
N ILE A 8 -2.76 0.14 3.53
CA ILE A 8 -4.11 -0.09 3.05
C ILE A 8 -5.10 0.77 3.86
N THR A 9 -5.78 1.68 3.18
CA THR A 9 -6.70 2.65 3.79
C THR A 9 -8.00 2.79 2.99
N GLY A 10 -9.08 3.21 3.68
CA GLY A 10 -10.35 3.59 3.06
C GLY A 10 -10.34 5.02 2.46
N ASP A 11 -9.27 5.79 2.70
CA ASP A 11 -9.18 7.17 2.24
C ASP A 11 -9.00 7.30 0.72
N ALA A 12 -9.17 8.52 0.23
CA ALA A 12 -8.90 8.87 -1.16
C ALA A 12 -7.39 8.78 -1.48
N ARG A 13 -7.08 8.55 -2.76
CA ARG A 13 -5.71 8.35 -3.26
C ARG A 13 -4.75 9.47 -2.84
N ASP A 14 -5.12 10.72 -3.06
CA ASP A 14 -4.24 11.87 -2.80
C ASP A 14 -3.87 11.96 -1.32
N THR A 15 -4.83 11.73 -0.42
CA THR A 15 -4.62 11.69 1.02
C THR A 15 -3.73 10.52 1.42
N ALA A 16 -4.01 9.32 0.90
CA ALA A 16 -3.21 8.13 1.20
C ALA A 16 -1.75 8.30 0.75
N VAL A 17 -1.53 8.85 -0.45
CA VAL A 17 -0.17 9.11 -0.98
C VAL A 17 0.54 10.19 -0.17
N ALA A 18 -0.15 11.27 0.20
CA ALA A 18 0.43 12.33 1.03
C ALA A 18 0.90 11.77 2.39
N ILE A 19 0.05 11.01 3.08
CA ILE A 19 0.41 10.39 4.36
C ILE A 19 1.52 9.35 4.18
N ALA A 20 1.49 8.55 3.11
CA ALA A 20 2.53 7.58 2.80
C ALA A 20 3.91 8.24 2.61
N ARG A 21 3.96 9.48 2.09
CA ARG A 21 5.20 10.26 2.02
C ARG A 21 5.62 10.78 3.40
N ASP A 22 4.69 11.33 4.17
CA ASP A 22 4.97 11.85 5.52
C ASP A 22 5.56 10.78 6.46
N VAL A 23 5.14 9.52 6.29
CA VAL A 23 5.65 8.37 7.06
C VAL A 23 6.76 7.58 6.35
N ASN A 24 7.31 8.08 5.25
CA ASN A 24 8.40 7.47 4.47
C ASN A 24 8.11 6.05 3.91
N ILE A 25 6.86 5.73 3.61
CA ILE A 25 6.50 4.56 2.79
C ILE A 25 6.87 4.83 1.33
N PHE A 26 6.61 6.06 0.87
CA PHE A 26 7.16 6.58 -0.37
C PHE A 26 8.18 7.67 -0.05
N PRO A 27 9.21 7.84 -0.90
CA PRO A 27 10.15 8.93 -0.72
C PRO A 27 9.43 10.28 -0.84
N PRO A 28 9.94 11.32 -0.16
CA PRO A 28 9.42 12.67 -0.37
C PRO A 28 9.61 13.08 -1.84
N PRO A 29 8.68 13.85 -2.42
CA PRO A 29 8.82 14.32 -3.78
C PRO A 29 9.88 15.43 -3.88
N VAL A 30 10.42 15.64 -5.08
CA VAL A 30 11.19 16.85 -5.39
C VAL A 30 10.22 18.02 -5.56
N VAL A 31 10.45 19.08 -4.80
CA VAL A 31 9.62 20.30 -4.83
C VAL A 31 10.41 21.50 -5.36
N ASP A 32 9.75 22.38 -6.10
CA ASP A 32 10.34 23.65 -6.53
C ASP A 32 10.42 24.68 -5.38
N ALA A 33 10.97 25.87 -5.66
CA ALA A 33 11.10 26.95 -4.69
C ALA A 33 9.74 27.47 -4.13
N ASN A 34 8.62 27.14 -4.79
CA ASN A 34 7.27 27.51 -4.37
C ASN A 34 6.55 26.36 -3.64
N GLY A 35 7.19 25.20 -3.51
CA GLY A 35 6.63 24.01 -2.86
C GLY A 35 5.75 23.15 -3.76
N TYR A 36 5.76 23.36 -5.08
CA TYR A 36 5.05 22.48 -6.01
C TYR A 36 5.88 21.23 -6.32
N ILE A 37 5.23 20.07 -6.33
CA ILE A 37 5.85 18.80 -6.73
C ILE A 37 6.20 18.88 -8.22
N VAL A 38 7.47 18.68 -8.55
CA VAL A 38 7.95 18.69 -9.93
C VAL A 38 8.37 17.30 -10.41
N GLU A 39 8.93 16.48 -9.52
CA GLU A 39 9.40 15.13 -9.83
C GLU A 39 9.27 14.23 -8.59
N GLU A 40 9.18 12.91 -8.79
CA GLU A 40 9.39 11.95 -7.71
C GLU A 40 10.90 11.89 -7.41
N GLU A 41 11.27 11.86 -6.13
CA GLU A 41 12.68 11.66 -5.77
C GLU A 41 13.14 10.31 -6.34
N ASP A 42 14.31 10.30 -6.99
CA ASP A 42 14.99 9.17 -7.61
C ASP A 42 14.28 8.44 -8.79
N GLY A 43 13.14 8.95 -9.25
CA GLY A 43 12.36 8.30 -10.31
C GLY A 43 11.58 7.08 -9.82
N THR A 44 11.42 6.91 -8.51
CA THR A 44 10.58 5.87 -7.91
C THR A 44 9.15 5.99 -8.44
N GLU A 45 8.66 4.89 -9.02
CA GLU A 45 7.26 4.77 -9.40
C GLU A 45 6.38 4.66 -8.16
N ILE A 46 5.46 5.61 -7.99
CA ILE A 46 4.46 5.59 -6.92
C ILE A 46 3.41 4.50 -7.21
N LYS A 47 3.57 3.35 -6.57
CA LYS A 47 2.63 2.22 -6.64
C LYS A 47 1.44 2.45 -5.72
N ALA A 48 0.50 3.28 -6.17
CA ALA A 48 -0.78 3.50 -5.49
C ALA A 48 -1.94 3.00 -6.34
N TYR A 49 -2.82 2.18 -5.76
CA TYR A 49 -3.98 1.61 -6.45
C TYR A 49 -5.25 1.80 -5.62
N GLU A 50 -6.38 2.04 -6.27
CA GLU A 50 -7.66 1.86 -5.60
C GLU A 50 -7.95 0.37 -5.40
N GLY A 51 -8.61 -0.01 -4.31
CA GLY A 51 -8.96 -1.42 -4.06
C GLY A 51 -9.71 -2.06 -5.24
N ARG A 52 -10.72 -1.36 -5.76
CA ARG A 52 -11.48 -1.79 -6.95
C ARG A 52 -10.67 -1.91 -8.23
N GLU A 53 -9.51 -1.27 -8.32
CA GLU A 53 -8.62 -1.33 -9.48
C GLU A 53 -7.63 -2.50 -9.34
N PHE A 54 -7.10 -2.70 -8.14
CA PHE A 54 -6.12 -3.74 -7.88
C PHE A 54 -6.75 -5.13 -7.80
N PHE A 55 -7.80 -5.29 -6.99
CA PHE A 55 -8.35 -6.61 -6.68
C PHE A 55 -9.17 -7.23 -7.82
N VAL A 56 -9.46 -6.48 -8.89
CA VAL A 56 -10.10 -6.98 -10.12
C VAL A 56 -9.10 -7.54 -11.13
N LYS A 57 -7.80 -7.27 -10.94
CA LYS A 57 -6.74 -7.80 -11.82
C LYS A 57 -6.68 -9.33 -11.71
N PRO A 58 -6.14 -10.04 -12.72
CA PRO A 58 -5.82 -11.45 -12.58
C PRO A 58 -4.94 -11.69 -11.34
N GLU A 59 -5.19 -12.78 -10.62
CA GLU A 59 -4.45 -13.10 -9.39
C GLU A 59 -2.93 -13.17 -9.64
N SER A 60 -2.50 -13.71 -10.77
CA SER A 60 -1.09 -13.72 -11.16
C SER A 60 -0.48 -12.33 -11.25
N GLU A 61 -1.19 -11.35 -11.83
CA GLU A 61 -0.73 -9.96 -11.92
C GLU A 61 -0.66 -9.31 -10.53
N GLN A 62 -1.67 -9.54 -9.67
CA GLN A 62 -1.66 -9.05 -8.30
C GLN A 62 -0.45 -9.60 -7.53
N LEU A 63 -0.17 -10.90 -7.64
CA LEU A 63 0.96 -11.54 -6.98
C LEU A 63 2.30 -11.02 -7.50
N GLU A 64 2.48 -10.84 -8.82
CA GLU A 64 3.70 -10.24 -9.37
C GLU A 64 3.93 -8.81 -8.84
N LEU A 65 2.87 -7.98 -8.81
CA LEU A 65 2.95 -6.62 -8.26
C LEU A 65 3.34 -6.61 -6.78
N LEU A 66 2.84 -7.59 -6.01
CA LEU A 66 3.13 -7.75 -4.59
C LEU A 66 4.52 -8.30 -4.28
N LYS A 67 5.34 -8.70 -5.25
CA LYS A 67 6.69 -9.23 -4.97
C LYS A 67 7.72 -8.17 -4.59
N SER A 68 7.52 -6.90 -4.94
CA SER A 68 8.55 -5.88 -4.74
C SER A 68 8.03 -4.47 -4.55
N GLY A 69 8.77 -3.72 -3.73
CA GLY A 69 8.52 -2.30 -3.46
C GLY A 69 7.39 -2.06 -2.46
N ASN A 70 7.36 -0.84 -1.96
CA ASN A 70 6.29 -0.35 -1.12
C ASN A 70 5.05 -0.06 -1.98
N MET A 71 3.86 -0.14 -1.38
CA MET A 71 2.60 0.03 -2.10
C MET A 71 1.53 0.63 -1.20
N VAL A 72 0.65 1.43 -1.80
CA VAL A 72 -0.52 2.01 -1.12
C VAL A 72 -1.79 1.52 -1.81
N PHE A 73 -2.70 0.94 -1.03
CA PHE A 73 -4.06 0.63 -1.43
C PHE A 73 -5.01 1.66 -0.82
N CYS A 74 -5.73 2.40 -1.66
CA CYS A 74 -6.69 3.43 -1.26
C CYS A 74 -8.13 3.00 -1.57
N ARG A 75 -9.12 3.63 -0.92
CA ARG A 75 -10.53 3.24 -0.99
C ARG A 75 -10.78 1.73 -0.79
N ALA A 76 -9.97 1.10 0.06
CA ALA A 76 -10.04 -0.34 0.29
C ALA A 76 -11.21 -0.71 1.20
N GLU A 77 -11.84 -1.85 0.92
CA GLU A 77 -12.88 -2.40 1.78
C GLU A 77 -12.29 -3.27 2.90
N PRO A 78 -13.03 -3.55 3.99
CA PRO A 78 -12.57 -4.49 5.02
C PRO A 78 -12.18 -5.86 4.47
N SER A 79 -12.88 -6.33 3.42
CA SER A 79 -12.59 -7.62 2.78
C SER A 79 -11.24 -7.63 2.05
N ASP A 80 -10.79 -6.48 1.57
CA ASP A 80 -9.55 -6.32 0.81
C ASP A 80 -8.31 -6.47 1.70
N LYS A 81 -8.39 -6.00 2.96
CA LYS A 81 -7.32 -6.20 3.95
C LYS A 81 -7.02 -7.68 4.16
N GLN A 82 -8.05 -8.50 4.34
CA GLN A 82 -7.91 -9.94 4.54
C GLN A 82 -7.37 -10.64 3.29
N LYS A 83 -7.85 -10.25 2.09
CA LYS A 83 -7.31 -10.77 0.82
C LYS A 83 -5.82 -10.48 0.68
N LEU A 84 -5.41 -9.23 0.94
CA LEU A 84 -4.00 -8.82 0.86
C LEU A 84 -3.11 -9.67 1.78
N VAL A 85 -3.53 -9.89 3.03
CA VAL A 85 -2.80 -10.74 3.97
C VAL A 85 -2.63 -12.16 3.42
N ARG A 86 -3.70 -12.77 2.90
CA ARG A 86 -3.65 -14.13 2.32
C ARG A 86 -2.74 -14.21 1.10
N MET A 87 -2.73 -13.18 0.25
CA MET A 87 -1.85 -13.10 -0.91
C MET A 87 -0.38 -12.97 -0.51
N LEU A 88 -0.07 -12.17 0.52
CA LEU A 88 1.29 -12.08 1.04
C LEU A 88 1.73 -13.42 1.67
N GLN A 89 0.86 -14.08 2.43
CA GLN A 89 1.13 -15.41 2.98
C GLN A 89 1.37 -16.47 1.87
N SER A 90 0.62 -16.42 0.76
CA SER A 90 0.80 -17.36 -0.36
C SER A 90 2.12 -17.14 -1.12
N LEU A 91 2.66 -15.91 -1.07
CA LEU A 91 4.02 -15.59 -1.53
C LEU A 91 5.12 -16.05 -0.56
N GLY A 92 4.77 -16.63 0.59
CA GLY A 92 5.70 -17.05 1.63
C GLY A 92 6.19 -15.91 2.52
N GLU A 93 5.58 -14.72 2.42
CA GLU A 93 5.88 -13.59 3.30
C GLU A 93 5.25 -13.81 4.69
N ILE A 94 5.81 -13.16 5.70
CA ILE A 94 5.27 -13.16 7.07
C ILE A 94 4.68 -11.77 7.34
N PRO A 95 3.39 -11.52 7.01
CA PRO A 95 2.80 -10.21 7.19
C PRO A 95 2.50 -9.92 8.66
N ALA A 96 2.79 -8.70 9.09
CA ALA A 96 2.27 -8.11 10.31
C ALA A 96 1.38 -6.93 9.92
N MET A 97 0.18 -6.85 10.48
CA MET A 97 -0.77 -5.78 10.21
C MET A 97 -1.01 -4.96 11.48
N THR A 98 -0.98 -3.65 11.33
CA THR A 98 -1.31 -2.70 12.40
C THR A 98 -2.42 -1.76 11.92
N GLY A 99 -3.42 -1.55 12.76
CA GLY A 99 -4.48 -0.59 12.53
C GLY A 99 -5.28 -0.31 13.80
N ASP A 100 -6.05 0.76 13.76
CA ASP A 100 -6.84 1.32 14.86
C ASP A 100 -8.31 0.85 14.86
N GLY A 101 -8.70 0.08 13.84
CA GLY A 101 -10.07 -0.34 13.65
C GLY A 101 -10.46 -1.56 14.48
N VAL A 102 -11.68 -1.54 15.02
CA VAL A 102 -12.39 -2.72 15.59
C VAL A 102 -12.48 -3.89 14.57
N ASN A 103 -12.21 -3.60 13.28
CA ASN A 103 -12.17 -4.53 12.16
C ASN A 103 -10.84 -5.29 11.96
N ASP A 104 -9.79 -5.03 12.75
CA ASP A 104 -8.50 -5.75 12.62
C ASP A 104 -8.43 -7.02 13.52
N ALA A 105 -9.48 -7.28 14.32
CA ALA A 105 -9.60 -8.49 15.14
C ALA A 105 -9.65 -9.81 14.34
N PRO A 106 -10.28 -9.91 13.15
CA PRO A 106 -10.30 -11.17 12.39
C PRO A 106 -9.04 -11.43 11.56
N ALA A 107 -8.13 -10.45 11.37
CA ALA A 107 -6.93 -10.64 10.55
C ALA A 107 -5.82 -11.46 11.24
N LEU A 108 -5.94 -11.67 12.56
CA LEU A 108 -4.99 -12.42 13.39
C LEU A 108 -5.45 -13.85 13.73
N GLN A 109 -6.56 -14.32 13.16
CA GLN A 109 -7.07 -15.68 13.35
C GLN A 109 -7.26 -16.39 12.01
N GLN A 110 -6.18 -16.95 11.46
CA GLN A 110 -6.07 -18.26 10.79
C GLN A 110 -4.72 -18.44 10.11
#